data_AF-A0A7W1GD66-F1
#
_entry.id   AF-A0A7W1GD66-F1
#
_cell.length_a   1.000
_cell.length_b   1.000
_cell.length_c   1.000
_cell.angle_alpha   90.00
_cell.angle_beta   90.00
_cell.angle_gamma   90.00
#
_symmetry.space_group_name_H-M   'P 1'
#
loop_
_entity.id
_entity.type
_entity.pdbx_description
1 polymer ?
#
loop_
_entity_poly.entity_id
_entity_poly.type
_entity_poly.pdbx_seq_one_letter_code
_entity_poly.pdbx_strand_id
1 'polypeptide(L)'
;VDNAATPPPVWLDELNLDPRQRVVAGFGTQVVQSQQEQLMASAWEQAGEIERANQRLRQEQLSLAINAVLHVKHFSRLSEDALLQVAAPAQARVVWADPPSNNTPNKPMSLQQRIADAVVPSQAVAGATRRLMRPRGAISRRVAVRGGQRTGGLVTKLNIPSTTSLPSGSQLGGFVTINKISESIPSLAQVVRSENATEQAMRAAAPSPLFQVVNEGEAMPLRVFVGVDSAAAKLFREAAATHQAKLNPIGISIFKPRPQLQLSTLKTTLLQRLDPAMTIKLRVRAVIQTTADQTSQADPLNTILAAPDFPQPMYEALRDLSQELLLPGLERVLPNTVTLLETNDKFVESFLVGLNTEMARELLWRGFPTDQRGTCFRRFWDAPQPDIESIHKWGAKALGQNAVGAGPQKKVVLLIRGELLSRYPNAVIYAAKAVINAGKREPGPVELHPIFRGTLQPDVVFLGFNLTVTDAVANPGWFFIIQEQPTEPRFGFDVGTDFGARTHVSMALPPPASVTLPPNAVWRRNAAHMAYITRQQPVRIAIHATQMIP
;
A
#
# COMPACT_ATOMS: atom_id res chain seq x y z
N VAL A 1 -19.61 11.38 29.38
CA VAL A 1 -18.66 12.52 29.41
C VAL A 1 -19.22 13.51 28.43
N ASP A 2 -20.01 14.42 28.97
CA ASP A 2 -20.89 15.29 28.21
C ASP A 2 -20.12 16.34 27.41
N ASN A 3 -20.58 16.49 26.17
CA ASN A 3 -20.43 17.61 25.24
C ASN A 3 -19.92 18.92 25.86
N ALA A 4 -18.61 19.12 25.88
CA ALA A 4 -18.08 20.46 25.65
C ALA A 4 -18.35 20.76 24.17
N ALA A 5 -19.47 21.43 23.88
CA ALA A 5 -19.78 21.91 22.55
C ALA A 5 -18.58 22.73 22.08
N THR A 6 -17.83 22.19 21.13
CA THR A 6 -16.74 22.92 20.49
C THR A 6 -17.37 24.20 19.95
N PRO A 7 -16.83 25.39 20.29
CA PRO A 7 -17.40 26.62 19.78
C PRO A 7 -17.49 26.53 18.26
N PRO A 8 -18.59 27.05 17.65
CA PRO A 8 -18.74 27.03 16.22
C PRO A 8 -17.48 27.66 15.58
N PRO A 9 -16.99 27.08 14.47
CA PRO A 9 -15.75 27.56 13.88
C PRO A 9 -15.93 29.00 13.38
N VAL A 10 -14.95 29.86 13.69
CA VAL A 10 -15.02 31.32 13.45
C VAL A 10 -15.28 31.64 11.97
N TRP A 11 -14.65 30.91 11.05
CA TRP A 11 -14.87 31.08 9.61
C TRP A 11 -16.33 30.87 9.19
N LEU A 12 -17.08 30.01 9.88
CA LEU A 12 -18.47 29.70 9.53
C LEU A 12 -19.39 30.86 9.93
N ASP A 13 -19.12 31.50 11.06
CA ASP A 13 -19.83 32.71 11.47
C ASP A 13 -19.48 33.89 10.54
N GLU A 14 -18.20 34.08 10.21
CA GLU A 14 -17.79 35.11 9.24
C GLU A 14 -18.46 34.91 7.86
N LEU A 15 -18.52 33.66 7.38
CA LEU A 15 -19.18 33.31 6.13
C LEU A 15 -20.67 33.64 6.15
N ASN A 16 -21.37 33.30 7.25
CA ASN A 16 -22.83 33.40 7.33
C ASN A 16 -23.33 34.79 7.75
N LEU A 17 -22.56 35.54 8.54
CA LEU A 17 -22.96 36.86 9.02
C LEU A 17 -22.68 37.94 7.96
N ASP A 18 -21.54 37.89 7.26
CA ASP A 18 -21.21 38.87 6.22
C ASP A 18 -21.97 38.55 4.90
N PRO A 19 -22.88 39.41 4.43
CA PRO A 19 -23.59 39.20 3.16
C PRO A 19 -22.65 39.11 1.96
N ARG A 20 -21.48 39.77 2.00
CA ARG A 20 -20.50 39.73 0.90
C ARG A 20 -19.96 38.32 0.72
N GLN A 21 -19.58 37.66 1.81
CA GLN A 21 -19.05 36.29 1.76
C GLN A 21 -20.12 35.26 1.40
N ARG A 22 -21.37 35.45 1.88
CA ARG A 22 -22.50 34.59 1.47
C ARG A 22 -22.80 34.66 -0.01
N VAL A 23 -22.81 35.86 -0.60
CA VAL A 23 -23.04 36.03 -2.03
C VAL A 23 -21.94 35.32 -2.84
N VAL A 24 -20.69 35.43 -2.39
CA VAL A 24 -19.55 34.75 -3.04
C VAL A 24 -19.65 33.23 -2.93
N ALA A 25 -20.04 32.71 -1.77
CA ALA A 25 -20.35 31.28 -1.63
C ALA A 25 -21.49 30.85 -2.57
N GLY A 26 -22.51 31.72 -2.75
CA GLY A 26 -23.59 31.53 -3.70
C GLY A 26 -23.17 31.45 -5.17
N PHE A 27 -22.09 32.15 -5.57
CA PHE A 27 -21.53 31.95 -6.91
C PHE A 27 -20.90 30.57 -7.06
N GLY A 28 -20.23 30.08 -6.02
CA GLY A 28 -19.72 28.71 -5.97
C GLY A 28 -20.84 27.68 -6.06
N THR A 29 -21.97 27.92 -5.39
CA THR A 29 -23.15 27.04 -5.48
C THR A 29 -23.72 26.99 -6.89
N GLN A 30 -23.85 28.15 -7.54
CA GLN A 30 -24.38 28.26 -8.90
C GLN A 30 -23.51 27.54 -9.94
N VAL A 31 -22.17 27.57 -9.78
CA VAL A 31 -21.25 26.84 -10.67
C VAL A 31 -21.53 25.34 -10.64
N VAL A 32 -21.64 24.75 -9.44
CA VAL A 32 -21.95 23.31 -9.30
C VAL A 32 -23.31 22.99 -9.91
N GLN A 33 -24.32 23.79 -9.65
CA GLN A 33 -25.67 23.58 -10.20
C GLN A 33 -25.67 23.62 -11.74
N SER A 34 -24.88 24.51 -12.35
CA SER A 34 -24.78 24.61 -13.81
C SER A 34 -24.07 23.42 -14.46
N GLN A 35 -23.13 22.78 -13.75
CA GLN A 35 -22.29 21.67 -14.25
C GLN A 35 -22.56 20.33 -13.56
N GLN A 36 -23.67 20.20 -12.84
CA GLN A 36 -23.95 19.08 -11.92
C GLN A 36 -23.80 17.71 -12.59
N GLU A 37 -24.30 17.54 -13.82
CA GLU A 37 -24.26 16.26 -14.52
C GLU A 37 -22.83 15.87 -14.91
N GLN A 38 -22.01 16.84 -15.34
CA GLN A 38 -20.62 16.59 -15.72
C GLN A 38 -19.75 16.28 -14.49
N LEU A 39 -19.92 17.04 -13.41
CA LEU A 39 -19.20 16.82 -12.15
C LEU A 39 -19.56 15.48 -11.53
N MET A 40 -20.85 15.10 -11.55
CA MET A 40 -21.29 13.79 -11.05
C MET A 40 -20.79 12.63 -11.92
N ALA A 41 -20.79 12.77 -13.25
CA ALA A 41 -20.23 11.76 -14.14
C ALA A 41 -18.73 11.53 -13.84
N SER A 42 -17.96 12.61 -13.69
CA SER A 42 -16.54 12.53 -13.33
C SER A 42 -16.33 11.94 -11.92
N ALA A 43 -17.17 12.29 -10.95
CA ALA A 43 -17.11 11.69 -9.61
C ALA A 43 -17.33 10.17 -9.64
N TRP A 44 -18.31 9.70 -10.42
CA TRP A 44 -18.59 8.27 -10.58
C TRP A 44 -17.49 7.52 -11.33
N GLU A 45 -16.85 8.16 -12.31
CA GLU A 45 -15.68 7.61 -12.98
C GLU A 45 -14.51 7.39 -12.00
N GLN A 46 -14.27 8.34 -11.10
CA GLN A 46 -13.28 8.19 -10.04
C GLN A 46 -13.64 7.10 -9.01
N ALA A 47 -14.93 6.90 -8.73
CA ALA A 47 -15.38 5.87 -7.79
C ALA A 47 -15.11 4.44 -8.28
N GLY A 48 -15.06 4.22 -9.60
CA GLY A 48 -14.63 2.96 -10.22
C GLY A 48 -15.27 1.71 -9.59
N GLU A 49 -14.45 0.89 -8.92
CA GLU A 49 -14.89 -0.38 -8.30
C GLU A 49 -15.37 -0.26 -6.84
N ILE A 50 -15.37 0.94 -6.24
CA ILE A 50 -15.71 1.14 -4.83
C ILE A 50 -17.12 0.64 -4.51
N GLU A 51 -18.10 0.84 -5.40
CA GLU A 51 -19.45 0.32 -5.18
C GLU A 51 -19.52 -1.20 -5.10
N ARG A 52 -18.80 -1.88 -6.01
CA ARG A 52 -18.73 -3.35 -6.02
C ARG A 52 -18.04 -3.85 -4.76
N ALA A 53 -16.99 -3.16 -4.31
CA ALA A 53 -16.32 -3.46 -3.04
C ALA A 53 -17.27 -3.26 -1.85
N ASN A 54 -18.00 -2.14 -1.79
CA ASN A 54 -18.96 -1.85 -0.73
C ASN A 54 -20.16 -2.81 -0.71
N GLN A 55 -20.63 -3.26 -1.87
CA GLN A 55 -21.66 -4.29 -1.95
C GLN A 55 -21.15 -5.61 -1.35
N ARG A 56 -19.91 -6.02 -1.66
CA ARG A 56 -19.28 -7.20 -1.05
C ARG A 56 -19.11 -7.03 0.46
N LEU A 57 -18.65 -5.87 0.93
CA LEU A 57 -18.51 -5.59 2.36
C LEU A 57 -19.83 -5.71 3.12
N ARG A 58 -20.94 -5.20 2.56
CA ARG A 58 -22.29 -5.36 3.13
C ARG A 58 -22.72 -6.84 3.20
N GLN A 59 -22.43 -7.63 2.17
CA GLN A 59 -22.68 -9.07 2.18
C GLN A 59 -21.83 -9.80 3.24
N GLU A 60 -20.59 -9.35 3.45
CA GLU A 60 -19.67 -9.89 4.45
C GLU A 60 -20.11 -9.55 5.88
N GLN A 61 -20.63 -8.35 6.12
CA GLN A 61 -21.27 -7.99 7.40
C GLN A 61 -22.48 -8.88 7.70
N LEU A 62 -23.33 -9.13 6.70
CA LEU A 62 -24.46 -10.05 6.85
C LEU A 62 -23.99 -11.49 7.14
N SER A 63 -22.99 -11.95 6.40
CA SER A 63 -22.35 -13.26 6.62
C SER A 63 -21.79 -13.39 8.03
N LEU A 64 -21.19 -12.32 8.57
CA LEU A 64 -20.68 -12.26 9.95
C LEU A 64 -21.80 -12.42 10.97
N ALA A 65 -22.90 -11.66 10.84
CA ALA A 65 -24.04 -11.74 11.74
C ALA A 65 -24.66 -13.16 11.74
N ILE A 66 -24.88 -13.75 10.56
CA ILE A 66 -25.44 -15.10 10.42
C ILE A 66 -24.49 -16.15 11.00
N ASN A 67 -23.20 -16.10 10.63
CA ASN A 67 -22.23 -17.08 11.09
C ASN A 67 -21.97 -16.97 12.59
N ALA A 68 -22.04 -15.78 13.20
CA ALA A 68 -21.95 -15.62 14.65
C ALA A 68 -23.07 -16.39 15.37
N VAL A 69 -24.31 -16.26 14.88
CA VAL A 69 -25.46 -17.03 15.43
C VAL A 69 -25.28 -18.53 15.21
N LEU A 70 -24.85 -18.96 14.02
CA LEU A 70 -24.60 -20.38 13.73
C LEU A 70 -23.46 -20.96 14.56
N HIS A 71 -22.39 -20.18 14.80
CA HIS A 71 -21.24 -20.57 15.61
C HIS A 71 -21.68 -20.86 17.05
N VAL A 72 -22.44 -19.95 17.65
CA VAL A 72 -22.97 -20.13 19.01
C VAL A 72 -24.01 -21.25 19.06
N LYS A 73 -24.94 -21.32 18.11
CA LYS A 73 -26.05 -22.30 18.14
C LYS A 73 -25.59 -23.73 17.86
N HIS A 74 -24.60 -23.92 16.98
CA HIS A 74 -24.19 -25.24 16.51
C HIS A 74 -22.78 -25.63 16.95
N PHE A 75 -21.76 -24.80 16.69
CA PHE A 75 -20.36 -25.19 16.92
C PHE A 75 -19.98 -25.25 18.40
N SER A 76 -20.41 -24.27 19.20
CA SER A 76 -20.11 -24.23 20.65
C SER A 76 -20.67 -25.45 21.40
N ARG A 77 -21.83 -25.97 20.96
CA ARG A 77 -22.56 -27.08 21.56
C ARG A 77 -22.05 -28.46 21.14
N LEU A 78 -21.17 -28.56 20.16
CA LEU A 78 -20.59 -29.84 19.75
C LEU A 78 -19.70 -30.39 20.86
N SER A 79 -19.69 -31.72 21.02
CA SER A 79 -18.69 -32.40 21.83
C SER A 79 -17.30 -32.25 21.20
N GLU A 80 -16.25 -32.46 21.99
CA GLU A 80 -14.85 -32.32 21.54
C GLU A 80 -14.56 -33.17 20.28
N ASP A 81 -14.96 -34.45 20.31
CA ASP A 81 -14.87 -35.38 19.18
C ASP A 81 -15.64 -34.91 17.95
N ALA A 82 -16.89 -34.47 18.16
CA ALA A 82 -17.75 -34.07 17.05
C ALA A 82 -17.23 -32.78 16.39
N LEU A 83 -16.71 -31.84 17.19
CA LEU A 83 -16.10 -30.61 16.67
C LEU A 83 -14.86 -30.92 15.84
N LEU A 84 -13.96 -31.79 16.33
CA LEU A 84 -12.77 -32.20 15.58
C LEU A 84 -13.13 -32.83 14.23
N GLN A 85 -14.11 -33.73 14.20
CA GLN A 85 -14.59 -34.37 12.96
C GLN A 85 -15.33 -33.41 12.03
N VAL A 86 -16.08 -32.44 12.56
CA VAL A 86 -16.79 -31.42 11.76
C VAL A 86 -15.80 -30.44 11.14
N ALA A 87 -14.78 -30.03 11.91
CA ALA A 87 -13.74 -29.11 11.49
C ALA A 87 -12.65 -29.76 10.63
N ALA A 88 -12.74 -31.06 10.32
CA ALA A 88 -11.73 -31.80 9.55
C ALA A 88 -11.24 -31.09 8.27
N PRO A 89 -12.12 -30.53 7.41
CA PRO A 89 -11.66 -29.81 6.21
C PRO A 89 -10.87 -28.53 6.49
N ALA A 90 -11.03 -27.94 7.67
CA ALA A 90 -10.35 -26.70 8.08
C ALA A 90 -9.05 -26.96 8.87
N GLN A 91 -8.76 -28.19 9.29
CA GLN A 91 -7.60 -28.51 10.14
C GLN A 91 -6.26 -28.14 9.50
N ALA A 92 -6.16 -28.18 8.17
CA ALA A 92 -4.97 -27.75 7.43
C ALA A 92 -4.68 -26.25 7.59
N ARG A 93 -5.72 -25.43 7.80
CA ARG A 93 -5.65 -23.97 7.87
C ARG A 93 -5.61 -23.43 9.31
N VAL A 94 -5.90 -24.28 10.29
CA VAL A 94 -5.85 -23.92 11.71
C VAL A 94 -4.41 -24.06 12.18
N VAL A 95 -3.79 -22.93 12.55
CA VAL A 95 -2.45 -22.91 13.14
C VAL A 95 -2.54 -23.32 14.61
N TRP A 96 -1.74 -24.30 14.98
CA TRP A 96 -1.54 -24.80 16.33
C TRP A 96 -0.11 -24.50 16.77
N ALA A 97 0.03 -23.96 17.97
CA ALA A 97 1.31 -23.79 18.64
C ALA A 97 1.24 -24.60 19.94
N ASP A 98 2.17 -25.52 20.13
CA ASP A 98 2.26 -26.24 21.39
C ASP A 98 2.66 -25.25 22.51
N PRO A 99 2.19 -25.44 23.75
CA PRO A 99 2.69 -24.67 24.87
C PRO A 99 4.21 -24.84 24.99
N PRO A 100 4.94 -23.80 25.40
CA PRO A 100 6.40 -23.86 25.50
C PRO A 100 6.82 -25.01 26.41
N SER A 101 7.64 -25.92 25.87
CA SER A 101 8.29 -26.99 26.65
C SER A 101 9.80 -26.77 26.62
N ASN A 102 10.49 -27.13 27.70
CA ASN A 102 11.87 -26.74 27.98
C ASN A 102 12.93 -27.20 26.95
N ASN A 103 12.56 -27.98 25.92
CA ASN A 103 13.52 -28.61 24.99
C ASN A 103 13.11 -28.56 23.50
N THR A 104 12.12 -27.76 23.09
CA THR A 104 11.79 -27.65 21.66
C THR A 104 11.38 -26.22 21.28
N PRO A 105 12.00 -25.61 20.25
CA PRO A 105 11.55 -24.30 19.76
C PRO A 105 10.09 -24.38 19.33
N ASN A 106 9.32 -23.36 19.72
CA ASN A 106 7.87 -23.30 19.49
C ASN A 106 7.59 -23.10 18.00
N LYS A 107 7.54 -24.20 17.24
CA LYS A 107 7.28 -24.16 15.81
C LYS A 107 5.77 -24.20 15.57
N PRO A 108 5.15 -23.13 15.02
CA PRO A 108 3.76 -23.19 14.62
C PRO A 108 3.58 -24.26 13.55
N MET A 109 2.60 -25.15 13.73
CA MET A 109 2.25 -26.20 12.77
C MET A 109 0.75 -26.18 12.49
N SER A 110 0.30 -26.85 11.43
CA SER A 110 -1.14 -27.00 11.21
C SER A 110 -1.72 -28.01 12.21
N LEU A 111 -3.00 -27.85 12.56
CA LEU A 111 -3.70 -28.82 13.40
C LEU A 111 -3.74 -30.22 12.75
N GLN A 112 -3.82 -30.27 11.42
CA GLN A 112 -3.73 -31.54 10.69
C GLN A 112 -2.39 -32.25 10.92
N GLN A 113 -1.28 -31.50 10.90
CA GLN A 113 0.04 -32.04 11.22
C GLN A 113 0.09 -32.53 12.67
N ARG A 114 -0.45 -31.75 13.61
CA ARG A 114 -0.51 -32.14 15.02
C ARG A 114 -1.28 -33.44 15.25
N ILE A 115 -2.37 -33.67 14.53
CA ILE A 115 -3.15 -34.93 14.59
C ILE A 115 -2.35 -36.09 13.99
N ALA A 116 -1.62 -35.86 12.88
CA ALA A 116 -0.79 -36.89 12.27
C ALA A 116 0.35 -37.37 13.20
N ASP A 117 0.90 -36.45 13.99
CA ASP A 117 1.95 -36.76 14.97
C ASP A 117 1.41 -37.41 16.25
N ALA A 118 0.11 -37.35 16.51
CA ALA A 118 -0.51 -37.82 17.75
C ALA A 118 -0.84 -39.33 17.76
N VAL A 119 -1.22 -39.84 18.94
CA VAL A 119 -1.66 -41.24 19.12
C VAL A 119 -2.90 -41.57 18.27
N VAL A 120 -3.77 -40.59 18.07
CA VAL A 120 -5.01 -40.74 17.29
C VAL A 120 -4.69 -40.87 15.80
N PRO A 121 -5.15 -41.93 15.11
CA PRO A 121 -5.01 -42.04 13.65
C PRO A 121 -5.72 -40.91 12.92
N SER A 122 -5.13 -40.35 11.87
CA SER A 122 -5.75 -39.28 11.07
C SER A 122 -7.11 -39.69 10.47
N GLN A 123 -7.31 -40.99 10.22
CA GLN A 123 -8.57 -41.56 9.74
C GLN A 123 -9.71 -41.44 10.78
N ALA A 124 -9.40 -41.36 12.08
CA ALA A 124 -10.40 -41.20 13.13
C ALA A 124 -11.17 -39.88 13.03
N VAL A 125 -10.57 -38.89 12.36
CA VAL A 125 -11.16 -37.56 12.17
C VAL A 125 -11.72 -37.36 10.75
N ALA A 126 -11.56 -38.35 9.88
CA ALA A 126 -12.01 -38.28 8.49
C ALA A 126 -13.53 -38.21 8.34
N GLY A 127 -13.99 -37.72 7.18
CA GLY A 127 -15.43 -37.64 6.87
C GLY A 127 -16.14 -38.99 6.87
N ALA A 128 -15.45 -40.08 6.49
CA ALA A 128 -16.01 -41.43 6.45
C ALA A 128 -16.31 -41.96 7.86
N THR A 129 -15.35 -41.86 8.79
CA THR A 129 -15.53 -42.24 10.19
C THR A 129 -16.56 -41.35 10.87
N ARG A 130 -16.58 -40.04 10.57
CA ARG A 130 -17.66 -39.15 11.01
C ARG A 130 -19.04 -39.63 10.57
N ARG A 131 -19.21 -40.11 9.32
CA ARG A 131 -20.50 -40.64 8.81
C ARG A 131 -20.94 -41.90 9.56
N LEU A 132 -20.01 -42.80 9.87
CA LEU A 132 -20.25 -43.99 10.69
C LEU A 132 -20.66 -43.63 12.13
N MET A 133 -19.99 -42.64 12.73
CA MET A 133 -20.13 -42.27 14.14
C MET A 133 -21.22 -41.21 14.41
N ARG A 134 -22.05 -40.84 13.42
CA ARG A 134 -23.10 -39.82 13.63
C ARG A 134 -24.12 -40.27 14.68
N PRO A 135 -24.44 -39.47 15.70
CA PRO A 135 -25.41 -39.84 16.75
C PRO A 135 -26.82 -40.19 16.23
N ARG A 136 -27.21 -39.62 15.09
CA ARG A 136 -28.52 -39.85 14.44
C ARG A 136 -28.43 -40.76 13.20
N GLY A 137 -27.24 -41.31 12.92
CA GLY A 137 -26.99 -42.20 11.78
C GLY A 137 -27.61 -43.58 11.95
N ALA A 138 -27.70 -44.35 10.86
CA ALA A 138 -28.33 -45.66 10.85
C ALA A 138 -27.68 -46.65 11.84
N ILE A 139 -26.35 -46.67 11.91
CA ILE A 139 -25.60 -47.56 12.81
C ILE A 139 -25.85 -47.18 14.27
N SER A 140 -25.66 -45.91 14.64
CA SER A 140 -25.94 -45.45 16.01
C SER A 140 -27.40 -45.67 16.42
N ARG A 141 -28.36 -45.60 15.49
CA ARG A 141 -29.77 -45.89 15.76
C ARG A 141 -29.99 -47.38 16.02
N ARG A 142 -29.39 -48.26 15.21
CA ARG A 142 -29.46 -49.72 15.41
C ARG A 142 -28.81 -50.16 16.72
N VAL A 143 -27.66 -49.58 17.06
CA VAL A 143 -26.97 -49.83 18.35
C VAL A 143 -27.83 -49.36 19.52
N ALA A 144 -28.44 -48.17 19.43
CA ALA A 144 -29.32 -47.65 20.47
C ALA A 144 -30.58 -48.51 20.66
N VAL A 145 -31.17 -49.04 19.58
CA VAL A 145 -32.32 -49.95 19.65
C VAL A 145 -31.96 -51.27 20.36
N ARG A 146 -30.71 -51.73 20.25
CA ARG A 146 -30.20 -52.90 20.98
C ARG A 146 -29.70 -52.58 22.41
N GLY A 147 -30.03 -51.41 22.96
CA GLY A 147 -29.62 -51.00 24.31
C GLY A 147 -28.13 -50.62 24.45
N GLY A 148 -27.39 -50.53 23.35
CA GLY A 148 -25.98 -50.11 23.36
C GLY A 148 -25.84 -48.58 23.48
N GLN A 149 -24.74 -48.12 24.09
CA GLN A 149 -24.40 -46.70 24.07
C GLN A 149 -24.16 -46.22 22.62
N ARG A 150 -24.69 -45.04 22.29
CA ARG A 150 -24.51 -44.43 20.95
C ARG A 150 -23.01 -44.31 20.63
N THR A 151 -22.67 -44.45 19.35
CA THR A 151 -21.30 -44.54 18.83
C THR A 151 -20.53 -43.21 18.86
N GLY A 152 -20.55 -42.49 19.98
CA GLY A 152 -19.74 -41.29 20.23
C GLY A 152 -18.43 -41.63 20.95
N GLY A 153 -17.50 -40.68 20.98
CA GLY A 153 -16.27 -40.84 21.77
C GLY A 153 -15.20 -41.73 21.11
N LEU A 154 -15.16 -41.84 19.77
CA LEU A 154 -14.14 -42.67 19.13
C LEU A 154 -12.75 -42.05 19.26
N VAL A 155 -12.66 -40.73 19.11
CA VAL A 155 -11.39 -40.03 19.19
C VAL A 155 -10.89 -40.06 20.63
N THR A 156 -11.76 -39.83 21.62
CA THR A 156 -11.41 -40.04 23.04
C THR A 156 -10.92 -41.45 23.32
N LYS A 157 -11.60 -42.49 22.81
CA LYS A 157 -11.20 -43.89 23.00
C LYS A 157 -9.87 -44.25 22.33
N LEU A 158 -9.57 -43.65 21.17
CA LEU A 158 -8.31 -43.85 20.45
C LEU A 158 -7.16 -42.98 20.99
N ASN A 159 -7.46 -41.97 21.81
CA ASN A 159 -6.48 -41.04 22.39
C ASN A 159 -5.91 -41.55 23.73
N ILE A 160 -5.92 -42.85 23.96
CA ILE A 160 -5.32 -43.49 25.13
C ILE A 160 -3.88 -43.84 24.71
N PRO A 161 -2.84 -43.50 25.50
CA PRO A 161 -1.47 -43.79 25.13
C PRO A 161 -1.29 -45.30 25.26
N SER A 162 -1.39 -46.01 24.15
CA SER A 162 -1.09 -47.43 24.11
C SER A 162 0.42 -47.58 24.29
N THR A 163 0.84 -47.94 25.51
CA THR A 163 2.15 -48.54 25.82
C THR A 163 2.28 -49.96 25.26
N THR A 164 1.35 -50.37 24.39
CA THR A 164 1.32 -51.69 23.77
C THR A 164 2.54 -51.81 22.86
N SER A 165 3.57 -52.45 23.41
CA SER A 165 4.59 -53.13 22.64
C SER A 165 3.90 -53.86 21.50
N LEU A 166 4.19 -53.47 20.26
CA LEU A 166 3.92 -54.35 19.14
C LEU A 166 4.62 -55.66 19.48
N PRO A 167 3.94 -56.82 19.42
CA PRO A 167 4.60 -58.09 19.59
C PRO A 167 5.78 -58.12 18.61
N SER A 168 6.98 -58.36 19.13
CA SER A 168 8.18 -58.62 18.33
C SER A 168 7.77 -59.50 17.15
N GLY A 169 8.04 -59.02 15.94
CA GLY A 169 7.40 -59.50 14.71
C GLY A 169 7.26 -61.03 14.67
N SER A 170 6.06 -61.49 14.36
CA SER A 170 5.82 -62.90 14.05
C SER A 170 6.87 -63.36 13.04
N GLN A 171 7.66 -64.37 13.43
CA GLN A 171 8.66 -65.00 12.56
C GLN A 171 8.01 -65.30 11.21
N LEU A 172 8.54 -64.72 10.13
CA LEU A 172 8.17 -65.07 8.77
C LEU A 172 8.39 -66.58 8.62
N GLY A 173 7.29 -67.34 8.60
CA GLY A 173 7.33 -68.80 8.46
C GLY A 173 8.06 -69.17 7.17
N GLY A 174 9.18 -69.89 7.29
CA GLY A 174 9.96 -70.38 6.16
C GLY A 174 11.47 -70.28 6.37
N PHE A 175 11.96 -69.32 7.16
CA PHE A 175 13.39 -69.20 7.44
C PHE A 175 13.77 -70.03 8.67
N VAL A 176 14.68 -70.97 8.49
CA VAL A 176 15.35 -71.64 9.62
C VAL A 176 16.36 -70.65 10.19
N THR A 177 16.01 -70.03 11.32
CA THR A 177 16.91 -69.10 12.02
C THR A 177 17.98 -69.88 12.79
N ILE A 178 19.13 -69.27 13.03
CA ILE A 178 20.21 -69.88 13.83
C ILE A 178 19.72 -70.27 15.23
N ASN A 179 18.74 -69.53 15.78
CA ASN A 179 18.09 -69.83 17.06
C ASN A 179 17.26 -71.12 16.99
N LYS A 180 16.56 -71.35 15.87
CA LYS A 180 15.77 -72.58 15.68
C LYS A 180 16.67 -73.82 15.53
N ILE A 181 17.84 -73.66 14.90
CA ILE A 181 18.85 -74.73 14.81
C ILE A 181 19.50 -74.95 16.18
N SER A 182 19.88 -73.90 16.90
CA SER A 182 20.50 -74.05 18.22
C SER A 182 19.54 -74.66 19.24
N GLU A 183 18.24 -74.38 19.17
CA GLU A 183 17.21 -75.05 19.98
C GLU A 183 17.09 -76.54 19.69
N SER A 184 17.41 -77.00 18.47
CA SER A 184 17.39 -78.43 18.12
C SER A 184 18.60 -79.21 18.67
N ILE A 185 19.63 -78.51 19.15
CA ILE A 185 20.85 -79.09 19.74
C ILE A 185 20.95 -78.62 21.21
N PRO A 186 20.57 -79.43 22.20
CA PRO A 186 20.41 -78.99 23.60
C PRO A 186 21.63 -78.32 24.22
N SER A 187 22.84 -78.71 23.82
CA SER A 187 24.10 -78.12 24.31
C SER A 187 24.41 -76.73 23.73
N LEU A 188 23.80 -76.36 22.60
CA LEU A 188 24.05 -75.08 21.92
C LEU A 188 22.91 -74.06 22.13
N ALA A 189 21.73 -74.52 22.55
CA ALA A 189 20.51 -73.73 22.70
C ALA A 189 20.64 -72.48 23.61
N GLN A 190 21.54 -72.52 24.59
CA GLN A 190 21.81 -71.38 25.48
C GLN A 190 22.97 -70.50 25.04
N VAL A 191 23.89 -71.02 24.23
CA VAL A 191 25.15 -70.34 23.88
C VAL A 191 25.06 -69.64 22.53
N VAL A 192 24.43 -70.27 21.54
CA VAL A 192 24.35 -69.76 20.17
C VAL A 192 22.96 -69.19 19.93
N ARG A 193 22.77 -67.93 20.33
CA ARG A 193 21.56 -67.15 20.03
C ARG A 193 21.93 -65.83 19.36
N SER A 194 21.19 -65.47 18.31
CA SER A 194 21.40 -64.24 17.54
C SER A 194 21.27 -62.98 18.39
N GLU A 195 20.42 -63.01 19.42
CA GLU A 195 20.23 -61.93 20.40
C GLU A 195 21.43 -61.74 21.34
N ASN A 196 22.20 -62.80 21.58
CA ASN A 196 23.39 -62.78 22.42
C ASN A 196 24.67 -62.45 21.65
N ALA A 197 24.66 -62.57 20.32
CA ALA A 197 25.74 -62.12 19.44
C ALA A 197 25.69 -60.58 19.31
N THR A 198 26.15 -59.84 20.32
CA THR A 198 26.35 -58.39 20.24
C THR A 198 27.83 -58.05 20.06
N GLU A 199 28.15 -56.84 19.60
CA GLU A 199 29.54 -56.38 19.53
C GLU A 199 30.26 -56.54 20.89
N GLN A 200 29.58 -56.17 21.98
CA GLN A 200 30.12 -56.29 23.33
C GLN A 200 30.35 -57.76 23.74
N ALA A 201 29.41 -58.66 23.41
CA ALA A 201 29.56 -60.08 23.67
C ALA A 201 30.73 -60.72 22.89
N MET A 202 30.91 -60.34 21.62
CA MET A 202 32.03 -60.85 20.80
C MET A 202 33.39 -60.35 21.31
N ARG A 203 33.47 -59.10 21.77
CA ARG A 203 34.69 -58.57 22.40
C ARG A 203 35.00 -59.26 23.73
N ALA A 204 33.97 -59.57 24.52
CA ALA A 204 34.10 -60.18 25.85
C ALA A 204 34.24 -61.72 25.85
N ALA A 205 34.20 -62.39 24.70
CA ALA A 205 34.29 -63.84 24.59
C ALA A 205 35.62 -64.40 25.18
N ALA A 206 35.65 -65.66 25.62
CA ALA A 206 36.88 -66.26 26.13
C ALA A 206 37.95 -66.42 25.01
N PRO A 207 39.26 -66.32 25.31
CA PRO A 207 40.31 -66.58 24.33
C PRO A 207 40.27 -68.00 23.76
N SER A 208 40.43 -68.12 22.44
CA SER A 208 40.43 -69.36 21.66
C SER A 208 41.82 -69.62 21.06
N PRO A 209 42.74 -70.27 21.82
CA PRO A 209 44.12 -70.47 21.39
C PRO A 209 44.27 -71.48 20.24
N LEU A 210 43.27 -72.32 20.02
CA LEU A 210 43.27 -73.40 19.03
C LEU A 210 42.54 -73.03 17.73
N PHE A 211 42.06 -71.78 17.59
CA PHE A 211 41.33 -71.38 16.39
C PHE A 211 42.30 -71.11 15.24
N GLN A 212 42.14 -71.84 14.14
CA GLN A 212 42.87 -71.61 12.90
C GLN A 212 41.92 -71.79 11.73
N VAL A 213 41.99 -70.89 10.76
CA VAL A 213 41.25 -71.04 9.50
C VAL A 213 42.11 -71.91 8.59
N VAL A 214 41.60 -73.09 8.25
CA VAL A 214 42.28 -74.08 7.41
C VAL A 214 41.46 -74.31 6.15
N ASN A 215 42.09 -74.69 5.04
CA ASN A 215 41.36 -74.98 3.81
C ASN A 215 40.57 -76.28 3.95
N GLU A 216 39.44 -76.35 3.25
CA GLU A 216 38.56 -77.51 3.29
C GLU A 216 39.29 -78.78 2.79
N GLY A 217 39.37 -79.79 3.64
CA GLY A 217 40.08 -81.05 3.36
C GLY A 217 41.48 -81.20 3.99
N GLU A 218 42.05 -80.14 4.57
CA GLU A 218 43.32 -80.25 5.32
C GLU A 218 43.10 -80.78 6.74
N ALA A 219 43.97 -81.69 7.18
CA ALA A 219 43.90 -82.26 8.53
C ALA A 219 44.25 -81.21 9.59
N MET A 220 43.40 -81.06 10.61
CA MET A 220 43.68 -80.13 11.70
C MET A 220 44.94 -80.55 12.47
N PRO A 221 45.92 -79.64 12.66
CA PRO A 221 47.14 -79.96 13.40
C PRO A 221 46.86 -80.21 14.90
N LEU A 222 47.65 -81.09 15.52
CA LEU A 222 47.54 -81.46 16.93
C LEU A 222 48.51 -80.66 17.84
N ARG A 223 47.93 -79.94 18.84
CA ARG A 223 48.50 -79.39 20.11
C ARG A 223 49.33 -78.08 20.00
N VAL A 224 49.36 -77.11 20.94
CA VAL A 224 49.48 -77.07 22.43
C VAL A 224 48.65 -75.91 23.04
N PHE A 225 48.23 -76.01 24.32
CA PHE A 225 47.51 -74.96 25.07
C PHE A 225 48.43 -73.83 25.57
N VAL A 226 48.20 -72.59 25.12
CA VAL A 226 48.71 -71.37 25.75
C VAL A 226 47.55 -70.37 25.82
N GLY A 227 47.26 -69.78 26.98
CA GLY A 227 45.99 -69.09 27.30
C GLY A 227 45.70 -67.74 26.61
N VAL A 228 46.13 -67.52 25.38
CA VAL A 228 45.89 -66.29 24.60
C VAL A 228 45.33 -66.66 23.22
N ASP A 229 44.49 -65.80 22.64
CA ASP A 229 43.98 -65.97 21.28
C ASP A 229 45.12 -66.26 20.28
N SER A 230 44.92 -67.24 19.39
CA SER A 230 45.78 -67.37 18.22
C SER A 230 45.67 -66.11 17.35
N ALA A 231 46.66 -65.86 16.48
CA ALA A 231 46.61 -64.71 15.56
C ALA A 231 45.33 -64.71 14.69
N ALA A 232 44.89 -65.89 14.24
CA ALA A 232 43.64 -66.04 13.48
C ALA A 232 42.39 -65.79 14.35
N ALA A 233 42.39 -66.22 15.61
CA ALA A 233 41.28 -66.02 16.55
C ALA A 233 41.04 -64.54 16.83
N LYS A 234 42.13 -63.79 17.06
CA LYS A 234 42.07 -62.35 17.31
C LYS A 234 41.49 -61.60 16.12
N LEU A 235 41.96 -61.89 14.91
CA LEU A 235 41.46 -61.27 13.68
C LEU A 235 39.98 -61.61 13.44
N PHE A 236 39.59 -62.87 13.66
CA PHE A 236 38.18 -63.28 13.53
C PHE A 236 37.30 -62.55 14.54
N ARG A 237 37.73 -62.42 15.79
CA ARG A 237 37.00 -61.70 16.85
C ARG A 237 36.81 -60.23 16.50
N GLU A 238 37.85 -59.55 16.03
CA GLU A 238 37.79 -58.15 15.61
C GLU A 238 36.84 -57.97 14.41
N ALA A 239 36.94 -58.85 13.41
CA ALA A 239 36.08 -58.84 12.23
C ALA A 239 34.61 -59.14 12.58
N ALA A 240 34.37 -60.12 13.46
CA ALA A 240 33.03 -60.47 13.91
C ALA A 240 32.41 -59.37 14.77
N ALA A 241 33.19 -58.70 15.63
CA ALA A 241 32.70 -57.55 16.41
C ALA A 241 32.33 -56.37 15.50
N THR A 242 33.15 -56.04 14.50
CA THR A 242 32.85 -54.98 13.52
C THR A 242 31.66 -55.34 12.63
N HIS A 243 31.55 -56.60 12.21
CA HIS A 243 30.39 -57.08 11.47
C HIS A 243 29.11 -56.97 12.31
N GLN A 244 29.19 -57.36 13.60
CA GLN A 244 28.04 -57.33 14.48
C GLN A 244 27.61 -55.90 14.86
N ALA A 245 28.55 -54.96 14.96
CA ALA A 245 28.25 -53.54 15.10
C ALA A 245 27.41 -52.98 13.94
N LYS A 246 27.59 -53.52 12.72
CA LYS A 246 26.78 -53.14 11.54
C LYS A 246 25.42 -53.82 11.52
N LEU A 247 25.33 -55.07 11.97
CA LEU A 247 24.09 -55.83 11.97
C LEU A 247 23.13 -55.46 13.09
N ASN A 248 23.64 -55.08 14.27
CA ASN A 248 22.81 -54.84 15.44
C ASN A 248 23.30 -53.65 16.29
N PRO A 249 23.24 -52.40 15.76
CA PRO A 249 23.83 -51.23 16.42
C PRO A 249 23.15 -50.81 17.72
N ILE A 250 21.88 -51.14 17.97
CA ILE A 250 21.14 -51.03 19.25
C ILE A 250 19.79 -51.74 19.06
N GLY A 251 19.48 -52.70 19.94
CA GLY A 251 18.15 -53.30 20.05
C GLY A 251 17.11 -52.29 20.53
N ILE A 252 15.89 -52.41 20.00
CA ILE A 252 14.72 -51.54 20.23
C ILE A 252 14.84 -50.21 19.48
N SER A 253 14.17 -50.13 18.33
CA SER A 253 13.70 -48.83 17.84
C SER A 253 12.80 -48.25 18.91
N ILE A 254 13.30 -47.29 19.70
CA ILE A 254 12.49 -46.54 20.64
C ILE A 254 11.53 -45.73 19.78
N PHE A 255 10.34 -46.27 19.52
CA PHE A 255 9.30 -45.52 18.84
C PHE A 255 9.10 -44.25 19.64
N LYS A 256 9.32 -43.09 19.00
CA LYS A 256 9.06 -41.80 19.63
C LYS A 256 7.62 -41.85 20.14
N PRO A 257 7.37 -41.76 21.45
CA PRO A 257 6.02 -41.84 21.98
C PRO A 257 5.20 -40.71 21.34
N ARG A 258 4.13 -41.09 20.64
CA ARG A 258 3.26 -40.10 20.02
C ARG A 258 2.54 -39.35 21.14
N PRO A 259 2.51 -38.00 21.12
CA PRO A 259 1.81 -37.24 22.15
C PRO A 259 0.30 -37.48 22.09
N GLN A 260 -0.33 -37.44 23.26
CA GLN A 260 -1.79 -37.42 23.35
C GLN A 260 -2.34 -36.04 22.94
N LEU A 261 -3.55 -36.04 22.42
CA LEU A 261 -4.29 -34.82 22.11
C LEU A 261 -5.03 -34.32 23.35
N GLN A 262 -4.79 -33.06 23.75
CA GLN A 262 -5.60 -32.40 24.78
C GLN A 262 -6.90 -31.88 24.16
N LEU A 263 -7.94 -32.70 24.16
CA LEU A 263 -9.18 -32.46 23.42
C LEU A 263 -9.94 -31.20 23.88
N SER A 264 -9.89 -30.87 25.17
CA SER A 264 -10.49 -29.65 25.73
C SER A 264 -9.79 -28.38 25.25
N THR A 265 -8.46 -28.33 25.33
CA THR A 265 -7.62 -27.22 24.82
C THR A 265 -7.79 -27.06 23.30
N LEU A 266 -7.86 -28.18 22.58
CA LEU A 266 -8.11 -28.21 21.14
C LEU A 266 -9.48 -27.64 20.79
N LYS A 267 -10.53 -28.00 21.54
CA LYS A 267 -11.87 -27.45 21.34
C LYS A 267 -11.87 -25.94 21.53
N THR A 268 -11.29 -25.43 22.61
CA THR A 268 -11.23 -23.98 22.87
C THR A 268 -10.47 -23.26 21.75
N THR A 269 -9.32 -23.79 21.35
CA THR A 269 -8.51 -23.20 20.28
C THR A 269 -9.24 -23.24 18.93
N LEU A 270 -9.93 -24.34 18.62
CA LEU A 270 -10.73 -24.44 17.40
C LEU A 270 -11.89 -23.45 17.38
N LEU A 271 -12.62 -23.29 18.49
CA LEU A 271 -13.70 -22.31 18.57
C LEU A 271 -13.19 -20.87 18.41
N GLN A 272 -12.02 -20.55 18.97
CA GLN A 272 -11.39 -19.24 18.77
C GLN A 272 -10.92 -19.03 17.32
N ARG A 273 -10.32 -20.06 16.71
CA ARG A 273 -9.80 -19.99 15.33
C ARG A 273 -10.89 -20.04 14.26
N LEU A 274 -12.05 -20.62 14.58
CA LEU A 274 -13.24 -20.67 13.74
C LEU A 274 -14.21 -19.52 14.03
N ASP A 275 -13.86 -18.59 14.93
CA ASP A 275 -14.70 -17.44 15.23
C ASP A 275 -14.96 -16.63 13.94
N PRO A 276 -16.22 -16.45 13.53
CA PRO A 276 -16.56 -15.64 12.37
C PRO A 276 -16.03 -14.21 12.46
N ALA A 277 -15.95 -13.64 13.67
CA ALA A 277 -15.45 -12.28 13.87
C ALA A 277 -14.01 -12.10 13.38
N MET A 278 -13.18 -13.14 13.54
CA MET A 278 -11.79 -13.13 13.10
C MET A 278 -11.65 -13.62 11.66
N THR A 279 -12.29 -14.75 11.33
CA THR A 279 -12.11 -15.41 10.02
C THR A 279 -12.63 -14.58 8.85
N ILE A 280 -13.77 -13.90 9.02
CA ILE A 280 -14.35 -13.05 7.97
C ILE A 280 -13.50 -11.79 7.76
N LYS A 281 -13.04 -11.14 8.83
CA LYS A 281 -12.14 -9.97 8.72
C LYS A 281 -10.83 -10.32 8.01
N LEU A 282 -10.24 -11.47 8.31
CA LEU A 282 -9.04 -11.96 7.60
C LEU A 282 -9.33 -12.26 6.12
N ARG A 283 -10.48 -12.85 5.80
CA ARG A 283 -10.91 -13.09 4.42
C ARG A 283 -11.07 -11.79 3.65
N VAL A 284 -11.76 -10.80 4.23
CA VAL A 284 -11.97 -9.50 3.59
C VAL A 284 -10.65 -8.80 3.32
N ARG A 285 -9.73 -8.76 4.28
CA ARG A 285 -8.38 -8.20 4.08
C ARG A 285 -7.57 -8.90 2.98
N ALA A 286 -7.79 -10.20 2.77
CA ALA A 286 -7.11 -10.95 1.72
C ALA A 286 -7.70 -10.70 0.33
N VAL A 287 -8.99 -10.33 0.23
CA VAL A 287 -9.72 -10.14 -1.03
C VAL A 287 -9.75 -8.69 -1.47
N ILE A 288 -9.98 -7.76 -0.54
CA ILE A 288 -10.05 -6.32 -0.79
C ILE A 288 -8.71 -5.71 -0.40
N GLN A 289 -7.88 -5.43 -1.39
CA GLN A 289 -6.63 -4.70 -1.21
C GLN A 289 -6.92 -3.21 -1.34
N THR A 290 -6.86 -2.48 -0.23
CA THR A 290 -6.97 -1.02 -0.23
C THR A 290 -5.57 -0.40 -0.36
N THR A 291 -5.45 0.69 -1.12
CA THR A 291 -4.22 1.49 -1.16
C THR A 291 -3.92 2.09 0.23
N ALA A 292 -2.64 2.37 0.49
CA ALA A 292 -2.13 2.73 1.82
C ALA A 292 -2.88 3.91 2.47
N ASP A 293 -3.38 4.88 1.70
CA ASP A 293 -4.12 6.05 2.23
C ASP A 293 -5.51 5.72 2.80
N GLN A 294 -6.11 4.57 2.43
CA GLN A 294 -7.41 4.11 2.96
C GLN A 294 -7.28 3.16 4.16
N THR A 295 -6.05 2.85 4.61
CA THR A 295 -5.79 1.85 5.66
C THR A 295 -6.18 2.27 7.09
N SER A 296 -6.67 3.50 7.27
CA SER A 296 -7.03 4.06 8.57
C SER A 296 -8.39 3.58 9.12
N GLN A 297 -9.11 2.69 8.44
CA GLN A 297 -10.36 2.15 8.98
C GLN A 297 -10.10 1.17 10.14
N ALA A 298 -10.62 1.53 11.32
CA ALA A 298 -10.53 0.70 12.52
C ALA A 298 -11.22 -0.67 12.38
N ASP A 299 -12.28 -0.76 11.56
CA ASP A 299 -12.92 -2.03 11.19
C ASP A 299 -12.86 -2.26 9.67
N PRO A 300 -12.19 -3.33 9.17
CA PRO A 300 -12.11 -3.64 7.74
C PRO A 300 -13.46 -4.03 7.12
N LEU A 301 -14.52 -4.22 7.90
CA LEU A 301 -15.87 -4.51 7.40
C LEU A 301 -16.69 -3.25 7.11
N ASN A 302 -16.24 -2.08 7.55
CA ASN A 302 -16.96 -0.84 7.27
C ASN A 302 -16.90 -0.51 5.79
N THR A 303 -17.94 0.15 5.28
CA THR A 303 -17.97 0.63 3.90
C THR A 303 -16.80 1.56 3.64
N ILE A 304 -16.14 1.39 2.51
CA ILE A 304 -15.12 2.29 2.00
C ILE A 304 -15.83 3.57 1.58
N LEU A 305 -15.47 4.67 2.23
CA LEU A 305 -15.96 6.01 1.90
C LEU A 305 -14.88 6.74 1.12
N ALA A 306 -15.28 7.45 0.09
CA ALA A 306 -14.39 8.24 -0.75
C ALA A 306 -14.95 9.64 -0.96
N ALA A 307 -14.05 10.57 -1.24
CA ALA A 307 -14.39 11.88 -1.74
C ALA A 307 -13.73 12.04 -3.10
N PRO A 308 -14.48 12.45 -4.14
CA PRO A 308 -13.88 12.74 -5.44
C PRO A 308 -12.92 13.94 -5.30
N ASP A 309 -11.86 13.96 -6.10
CA ASP A 309 -10.90 15.07 -6.16
C ASP A 309 -10.94 15.69 -7.56
N PHE A 310 -11.18 17.00 -7.62
CA PHE A 310 -11.25 17.74 -8.87
C PHE A 310 -10.03 18.67 -8.99
N PRO A 311 -9.02 18.32 -9.81
CA PRO A 311 -7.79 19.12 -9.93
C PRO A 311 -7.95 20.35 -10.81
N GLN A 312 -9.09 20.51 -11.49
CA GLN A 312 -9.41 21.63 -12.35
C GLN A 312 -9.47 22.95 -11.56
N PRO A 313 -8.92 24.06 -12.11
CA PRO A 313 -8.92 25.35 -11.45
C PRO A 313 -10.29 26.04 -11.56
N MET A 314 -10.87 26.45 -10.44
CA MET A 314 -12.25 26.98 -10.40
C MET A 314 -12.41 28.46 -10.80
N TYR A 315 -11.33 29.21 -11.01
CA TYR A 315 -11.42 30.59 -11.52
C TYR A 315 -12.01 30.63 -12.94
N GLU A 316 -11.81 29.57 -13.75
CA GLU A 316 -12.35 29.49 -15.12
C GLU A 316 -13.86 29.39 -15.10
N ALA A 317 -14.41 28.53 -14.22
CA ALA A 317 -15.85 28.40 -14.06
C ALA A 317 -16.50 29.70 -13.56
N LEU A 318 -15.82 30.45 -12.69
CA LEU A 318 -16.29 31.77 -12.24
C LEU A 318 -16.20 32.82 -13.36
N ARG A 319 -15.10 32.82 -14.14
CA ARG A 319 -14.92 33.70 -15.31
C ARG A 319 -16.04 33.50 -16.33
N ASP A 320 -16.35 32.25 -16.62
CA ASP A 320 -17.35 31.86 -17.62
C ASP A 320 -18.77 32.22 -17.15
N LEU A 321 -19.00 32.28 -15.82
CA LEU A 321 -20.23 32.84 -15.23
C LEU A 321 -20.30 34.37 -15.43
N SER A 322 -19.26 35.10 -15.03
CA SER A 322 -19.09 36.53 -15.31
C SER A 322 -17.67 37.01 -15.00
N GLN A 323 -17.07 37.73 -15.95
CA GLN A 323 -15.73 38.31 -15.81
C GLN A 323 -15.69 39.43 -14.75
N GLU A 324 -16.82 40.11 -14.53
CA GLU A 324 -16.94 41.19 -13.53
C GLU A 324 -16.89 40.66 -12.09
N LEU A 325 -17.29 39.40 -11.87
CA LEU A 325 -17.23 38.78 -10.55
C LEU A 325 -15.81 38.45 -10.12
N LEU A 326 -14.94 38.12 -11.09
CA LEU A 326 -13.53 37.83 -10.81
C LEU A 326 -12.71 39.11 -10.58
N LEU A 327 -12.89 40.11 -11.44
CA LEU A 327 -12.20 41.40 -11.36
C LEU A 327 -13.20 42.55 -11.37
N PRO A 328 -13.82 42.89 -10.22
CA PRO A 328 -14.76 43.99 -10.16
C PRO A 328 -14.06 45.31 -10.49
N GLY A 329 -14.68 46.10 -11.36
CA GLY A 329 -14.14 47.41 -11.76
C GLY A 329 -13.09 47.36 -12.87
N LEU A 330 -12.93 46.23 -13.57
CA LEU A 330 -12.06 46.11 -14.74
C LEU A 330 -12.35 47.18 -15.81
N GLU A 331 -13.59 47.62 -15.93
CA GLU A 331 -14.02 48.70 -16.84
C GLU A 331 -13.29 50.02 -16.60
N ARG A 332 -12.85 50.28 -15.36
CA ARG A 332 -12.17 51.53 -14.97
C ARG A 332 -10.69 51.52 -15.34
N VAL A 333 -10.10 50.35 -15.64
CA VAL A 333 -8.71 50.22 -16.04
C VAL A 333 -8.60 50.58 -17.52
N LEU A 334 -7.90 51.65 -17.87
CA LEU A 334 -7.77 52.07 -19.27
C LEU A 334 -7.07 50.99 -20.13
N PRO A 335 -7.40 50.87 -21.42
CA PRO A 335 -6.62 50.04 -22.35
C PRO A 335 -5.14 50.45 -22.37
N ASN A 336 -4.25 49.49 -22.64
CA ASN A 336 -2.79 49.66 -22.64
C ASN A 336 -2.21 50.08 -21.29
N THR A 337 -2.72 49.49 -20.20
CA THR A 337 -2.29 49.78 -18.83
C THR A 337 -1.73 48.53 -18.16
N VAL A 338 -0.73 48.74 -17.30
CA VAL A 338 -0.19 47.72 -16.39
C VAL A 338 -0.37 48.20 -14.96
N THR A 339 -0.97 47.38 -14.10
CA THR A 339 -1.22 47.72 -12.69
C THR A 339 -1.01 46.50 -11.80
N LEU A 340 -0.78 46.73 -10.49
CA LEU A 340 -0.73 45.67 -9.49
C LEU A 340 -2.03 45.58 -8.72
N LEU A 341 -2.44 44.35 -8.41
CA LEU A 341 -3.59 43.98 -7.59
C LEU A 341 -3.14 43.05 -6.46
N GLU A 342 -4.01 42.85 -5.48
CA GLU A 342 -3.81 41.94 -4.35
C GLU A 342 -4.88 40.85 -4.40
N THR A 343 -4.52 39.60 -4.07
CA THR A 343 -5.51 38.52 -3.93
C THR A 343 -6.41 38.76 -2.72
N ASN A 344 -7.68 38.40 -2.87
CA ASN A 344 -8.64 38.37 -1.78
C ASN A 344 -8.91 36.93 -1.35
N ASP A 345 -8.12 36.43 -0.41
CA ASP A 345 -8.23 35.03 0.03
C ASP A 345 -9.58 34.74 0.71
N LYS A 346 -10.19 35.73 1.37
CA LYS A 346 -11.54 35.57 1.94
C LYS A 346 -12.57 35.28 0.85
N PHE A 347 -12.45 35.94 -0.30
CA PHE A 347 -13.30 35.68 -1.46
C PHE A 347 -13.07 34.27 -2.00
N VAL A 348 -11.80 33.88 -2.19
CA VAL A 348 -11.43 32.56 -2.72
C VAL A 348 -11.93 31.44 -1.80
N GLU A 349 -11.70 31.55 -0.49
CA GLU A 349 -12.15 30.57 0.49
C GLU A 349 -13.68 30.48 0.55
N SER A 350 -14.39 31.61 0.58
CA SER A 350 -15.86 31.63 0.63
C SER A 350 -16.48 30.98 -0.61
N PHE A 351 -15.92 31.27 -1.80
CA PHE A 351 -16.35 30.67 -3.05
C PHE A 351 -16.15 29.15 -3.04
N LEU A 352 -14.96 28.68 -2.65
CA LEU A 352 -14.66 27.25 -2.57
C LEU A 352 -15.51 26.53 -1.50
N VAL A 353 -15.82 27.18 -0.38
CA VAL A 353 -16.71 26.59 0.63
C VAL A 353 -18.12 26.39 0.07
N GLY A 354 -18.68 27.39 -0.62
CA GLY A 354 -20.00 27.25 -1.26
C GLY A 354 -20.02 26.14 -2.31
N LEU A 355 -19.00 26.09 -3.16
CA LEU A 355 -18.82 25.09 -4.20
C LEU A 355 -18.73 23.67 -3.61
N ASN A 356 -17.90 23.47 -2.59
CA ASN A 356 -17.80 22.17 -1.90
C ASN A 356 -19.09 21.78 -1.17
N THR A 357 -19.81 22.75 -0.62
CA THR A 357 -21.07 22.49 0.12
C THR A 357 -22.17 21.99 -0.82
N GLU A 358 -22.35 22.60 -1.98
CA GLU A 358 -23.31 22.09 -2.97
C GLU A 358 -22.89 20.75 -3.55
N MET A 359 -21.60 20.58 -3.86
CA MET A 359 -21.13 19.27 -4.34
C MET A 359 -21.38 18.18 -3.31
N ALA A 360 -21.12 18.44 -2.02
CA ALA A 360 -21.41 17.47 -0.96
C ALA A 360 -22.91 17.14 -0.85
N ARG A 361 -23.79 18.12 -1.08
CA ARG A 361 -25.25 17.90 -1.16
C ARG A 361 -25.63 17.02 -2.34
N GLU A 362 -25.09 17.29 -3.53
CA GLU A 362 -25.34 16.49 -4.73
C GLU A 362 -24.82 15.05 -4.57
N LEU A 363 -23.61 14.87 -4.03
CA LEU A 363 -23.05 13.55 -3.74
C LEU A 363 -23.97 12.75 -2.81
N LEU A 364 -24.48 13.38 -1.74
CA LEU A 364 -25.42 12.74 -0.83
C LEU A 364 -26.74 12.40 -1.52
N TRP A 365 -27.32 13.35 -2.26
CA TRP A 365 -28.59 13.19 -2.96
C TRP A 365 -28.54 12.07 -4.00
N ARG A 366 -27.42 11.95 -4.71
CA ARG A 366 -27.17 10.91 -5.72
C ARG A 366 -26.70 9.57 -5.12
N GLY A 367 -26.59 9.47 -3.79
CA GLY A 367 -26.23 8.23 -3.09
C GLY A 367 -24.75 7.84 -3.19
N PHE A 368 -23.87 8.79 -3.49
CA PHE A 368 -22.43 8.55 -3.57
C PHE A 368 -21.85 8.15 -2.20
N PRO A 369 -20.94 7.16 -2.11
CA PRO A 369 -20.41 6.66 -0.84
C PRO A 369 -19.36 7.62 -0.23
N THR A 370 -19.81 8.75 0.32
CA THR A 370 -18.96 9.77 0.97
C THR A 370 -19.27 9.93 2.45
N ASP A 371 -18.29 10.39 3.22
CA ASP A 371 -18.42 10.74 4.64
C ASP A 371 -18.81 12.21 4.87
N GLN A 372 -19.04 12.97 3.78
CA GLN A 372 -19.34 14.41 3.76
C GLN A 372 -18.26 15.32 4.38
N ARG A 373 -17.08 14.79 4.71
CA ARG A 373 -15.95 15.56 5.24
C ARG A 373 -14.91 15.88 4.16
N GLY A 374 -14.97 15.16 3.04
CA GLY A 374 -14.12 15.37 1.89
C GLY A 374 -14.25 16.77 1.29
N THR A 375 -13.12 17.39 0.98
CA THR A 375 -13.05 18.62 0.19
C THR A 375 -12.69 18.22 -1.24
N CYS A 376 -13.69 18.33 -2.13
CA CYS A 376 -13.62 17.89 -3.52
C CYS A 376 -12.89 18.90 -4.41
N PHE A 377 -13.03 20.20 -4.10
CA PHE A 377 -12.41 21.29 -4.85
C PHE A 377 -11.48 22.06 -3.93
N ARG A 378 -10.19 22.05 -4.27
CA ARG A 378 -9.15 22.73 -3.46
C ARG A 378 -8.39 23.80 -4.23
N ARG A 379 -8.60 23.92 -5.54
CA ARG A 379 -7.89 24.82 -6.44
C ARG A 379 -8.85 25.84 -7.01
N PHE A 380 -8.59 27.10 -6.70
CA PHE A 380 -9.24 28.22 -7.36
C PHE A 380 -8.37 28.70 -8.52
N TRP A 381 -7.09 28.96 -8.27
CA TRP A 381 -6.13 29.36 -9.29
C TRP A 381 -5.52 28.15 -9.99
N ASP A 382 -5.07 28.33 -11.23
CA ASP A 382 -4.24 27.34 -11.93
C ASP A 382 -2.81 27.37 -11.37
N ALA A 383 -2.67 26.79 -10.18
CA ALA A 383 -1.44 26.70 -9.42
C ALA A 383 -1.07 25.23 -9.16
N PRO A 384 0.22 24.90 -9.04
CA PRO A 384 0.66 23.52 -8.80
C PRO A 384 0.22 22.99 -7.42
N GLN A 385 0.09 23.88 -6.43
CA GLN A 385 -0.37 23.55 -5.08
C GLN A 385 -1.86 23.89 -4.93
N PRO A 386 -2.63 23.12 -4.14
CA PRO A 386 -3.99 23.51 -3.79
C PRO A 386 -3.99 24.86 -3.08
N ASP A 387 -5.04 25.66 -3.27
CA ASP A 387 -5.19 26.95 -2.59
C ASP A 387 -5.64 26.76 -1.14
N ILE A 388 -6.51 25.77 -0.85
CA ILE A 388 -7.05 25.53 0.49
C ILE A 388 -6.70 24.15 1.06
N GLU A 389 -6.56 24.08 2.38
CA GLU A 389 -6.52 22.80 3.10
C GLU A 389 -7.93 22.19 3.15
N SER A 390 -8.05 20.90 3.49
CA SER A 390 -9.34 20.27 3.72
C SER A 390 -10.17 21.04 4.75
N ILE A 391 -11.39 21.42 4.38
CA ILE A 391 -12.27 22.31 5.16
C ILE A 391 -12.54 21.76 6.56
N HIS A 392 -12.66 20.44 6.72
CA HIS A 392 -12.87 19.79 8.02
C HIS A 392 -11.69 19.97 9.01
N LYS A 393 -10.52 20.44 8.55
CA LYS A 393 -9.32 20.69 9.37
C LYS A 393 -9.12 22.15 9.73
N TRP A 394 -9.92 23.07 9.20
CA TRP A 394 -9.74 24.51 9.43
C TRP A 394 -9.88 24.89 10.92
N GLY A 395 -10.69 24.14 11.67
CA GLY A 395 -10.85 24.35 13.11
C GLY A 395 -11.34 25.77 13.42
N ALA A 396 -10.63 26.48 14.30
CA ALA A 396 -10.98 27.84 14.74
C ALA A 396 -10.35 28.97 13.90
N LYS A 397 -9.74 28.66 12.75
CA LYS A 397 -9.17 29.68 11.85
C LYS A 397 -10.27 30.57 11.27
N ALA A 398 -9.95 31.84 11.01
CA ALA A 398 -10.82 32.79 10.32
C ALA A 398 -10.76 32.59 8.79
N LEU A 399 -11.70 33.16 8.04
CA LEU A 399 -11.62 33.19 6.57
C LEU A 399 -10.40 34.02 6.12
N GLY A 400 -9.75 33.58 5.04
CA GLY A 400 -8.54 34.15 4.46
C GLY A 400 -7.24 33.73 5.15
N GLN A 401 -7.29 32.76 6.07
CA GLN A 401 -6.12 32.23 6.79
C GLN A 401 -5.88 30.74 6.54
N ASN A 402 -6.63 30.14 5.61
CA ASN A 402 -6.62 28.70 5.33
C ASN A 402 -5.87 28.34 4.04
N ALA A 403 -5.12 29.31 3.49
CA ALA A 403 -4.28 29.11 2.33
C ALA A 403 -3.18 28.05 2.59
N VAL A 404 -2.92 27.20 1.59
CA VAL A 404 -1.86 26.17 1.67
C VAL A 404 -0.55 26.72 1.10
N GLY A 405 0.55 26.42 1.80
CA GLY A 405 1.92 26.76 1.40
C GLY A 405 2.56 27.83 2.29
N ALA A 406 3.90 27.92 2.25
CA ALA A 406 4.69 28.87 3.03
C ALA A 406 4.72 30.29 2.41
N GLY A 407 3.79 30.59 1.50
CA GLY A 407 3.69 31.89 0.84
C GLY A 407 2.91 32.91 1.67
N PRO A 408 3.05 34.22 1.38
CA PRO A 408 2.14 35.21 1.94
C PRO A 408 0.68 34.88 1.59
N GLN A 409 -0.22 35.16 2.52
CA GLN A 409 -1.68 35.04 2.31
C GLN A 409 -2.08 35.92 1.11
N LYS A 410 -1.81 37.22 1.22
CA LYS A 410 -2.03 38.19 0.16
C LYS A 410 -0.90 38.18 -0.87
N LYS A 411 -1.19 37.64 -2.05
CA LYS A 411 -0.29 37.58 -3.20
C LYS A 411 -0.49 38.79 -4.11
N VAL A 412 0.59 39.29 -4.68
CA VAL A 412 0.56 40.34 -5.72
C VAL A 412 0.18 39.73 -7.06
N VAL A 413 -0.74 40.38 -7.76
CA VAL A 413 -1.18 40.00 -9.11
C VAL A 413 -0.86 41.14 -10.07
N LEU A 414 -0.09 40.87 -11.11
CA LEU A 414 0.19 41.80 -12.19
C LEU A 414 -0.97 41.71 -13.20
N LEU A 415 -1.69 42.82 -13.40
CA LEU A 415 -2.73 42.96 -14.41
C LEU A 415 -2.16 43.72 -15.62
N ILE A 416 -2.29 43.12 -16.79
CA ILE A 416 -1.91 43.72 -18.08
C ILE A 416 -3.17 43.77 -18.94
N ARG A 417 -3.61 44.98 -19.30
CA ARG A 417 -4.70 45.21 -20.24
C ARG A 417 -4.14 45.84 -21.51
N GLY A 418 -4.24 45.13 -22.64
CA GLY A 418 -3.84 45.65 -23.94
C GLY A 418 -3.43 44.57 -24.94
N GLU A 419 -3.23 44.97 -26.19
CA GLU A 419 -2.94 44.06 -27.31
C GLU A 419 -1.52 43.46 -27.27
N LEU A 420 -0.66 43.93 -26.36
CA LEU A 420 0.75 43.51 -26.27
C LEU A 420 0.89 41.98 -26.24
N LEU A 421 0.12 41.32 -25.38
CA LEU A 421 0.20 39.86 -25.23
C LEU A 421 -0.59 39.11 -26.30
N SER A 422 -1.47 39.78 -27.03
CA SER A 422 -2.06 39.23 -28.26
C SER A 422 -1.05 39.20 -29.41
N ARG A 423 -0.18 40.22 -29.51
CA ARG A 423 0.87 40.30 -30.54
C ARG A 423 2.10 39.46 -30.18
N TYR A 424 2.41 39.33 -28.89
CA TYR A 424 3.56 38.61 -28.35
C TYR A 424 3.11 37.58 -27.30
N PRO A 425 2.43 36.49 -27.70
CA PRO A 425 1.91 35.49 -26.76
C PRO A 425 3.01 34.76 -25.97
N ASN A 426 4.20 34.61 -26.58
CA ASN A 426 5.35 33.94 -25.98
C ASN A 426 6.19 34.83 -25.06
N ALA A 427 5.79 36.08 -24.81
CA ALA A 427 6.53 36.99 -23.94
C ALA A 427 6.76 36.39 -22.54
N VAL A 428 7.99 36.47 -22.06
CA VAL A 428 8.39 35.99 -20.73
C VAL A 428 8.12 37.12 -19.74
N ILE A 429 7.30 36.82 -18.74
CA ILE A 429 6.91 37.77 -17.69
C ILE A 429 7.36 37.21 -16.35
N TYR A 430 8.10 38.01 -15.60
CA TYR A 430 8.63 37.61 -14.29
C TYR A 430 8.95 38.84 -13.43
N ALA A 431 9.13 38.63 -12.13
CA ALA A 431 9.56 39.67 -11.20
C ALA A 431 11.06 39.51 -10.90
N ALA A 432 11.82 40.60 -10.90
CA ALA A 432 13.23 40.63 -10.54
C ALA A 432 13.45 41.53 -9.32
N LYS A 433 14.22 41.03 -8.34
CA LYS A 433 14.54 41.81 -7.13
C LYS A 433 15.42 42.98 -7.51
N ALA A 434 15.05 44.19 -7.13
CA ALA A 434 15.84 45.38 -7.44
C ALA A 434 17.16 45.39 -6.66
N VAL A 435 18.21 45.92 -7.27
CA VAL A 435 19.51 46.22 -6.66
C VAL A 435 19.78 47.70 -6.84
N ILE A 436 20.37 48.33 -5.83
CA ILE A 436 20.78 49.74 -5.93
C ILE A 436 22.21 49.76 -6.49
N ASN A 437 22.36 50.30 -7.69
CA ASN A 437 23.64 50.50 -8.34
C ASN A 437 23.82 52.00 -8.62
N ALA A 438 24.89 52.60 -8.10
CA ALA A 438 25.15 54.04 -8.21
C ALA A 438 23.95 54.95 -7.86
N GLY A 439 23.14 54.56 -6.85
CA GLY A 439 21.96 55.31 -6.41
C GLY A 439 20.70 55.15 -7.29
N LYS A 440 20.77 54.35 -8.36
CA LYS A 440 19.62 53.99 -9.20
C LYS A 440 19.18 52.56 -8.92
N ARG A 441 17.87 52.30 -9.05
CA ARG A 441 17.31 50.95 -8.93
C ARG A 441 17.43 50.25 -10.28
N GLU A 442 18.10 49.12 -10.29
CA GLU A 442 18.25 48.26 -11.47
C GLU A 442 17.71 46.85 -11.16
N PRO A 443 17.16 46.12 -12.15
CA PRO A 443 16.76 44.72 -11.94
C PRO A 443 17.97 43.85 -11.60
N GLY A 444 17.89 43.12 -10.49
CA GLY A 444 18.92 42.20 -10.03
C GLY A 444 18.79 40.77 -10.59
N PRO A 445 19.70 39.86 -10.19
CA PRO A 445 19.77 38.50 -10.71
C PRO A 445 18.76 37.52 -10.09
N VAL A 446 18.04 37.92 -9.03
CA VAL A 446 17.05 37.05 -8.37
C VAL A 446 15.71 37.21 -9.08
N GLU A 447 15.31 36.16 -9.79
CA GLU A 447 14.10 36.10 -10.59
C GLU A 447 13.01 35.26 -9.90
N LEU A 448 11.76 35.75 -9.96
CA LEU A 448 10.57 35.06 -9.49
C LEU A 448 9.55 34.96 -10.63
N HIS A 449 9.16 33.75 -10.96
CA HIS A 449 8.15 33.46 -11.97
C HIS A 449 6.74 33.46 -11.37
N PRO A 450 5.69 33.71 -12.18
CA PRO A 450 4.32 33.66 -11.71
C PRO A 450 3.91 32.25 -11.28
N ILE A 451 3.13 32.15 -10.19
CA ILE A 451 2.57 30.89 -9.67
C ILE A 451 1.37 30.46 -10.50
N PHE A 452 0.56 31.42 -10.95
CA PHE A 452 -0.62 31.20 -11.77
C PHE A 452 -0.73 32.29 -12.82
N ARG A 453 -1.37 31.97 -13.94
CA ARG A 453 -1.64 32.87 -15.05
C ARG A 453 -3.08 32.64 -15.51
N GLY A 454 -3.80 33.72 -15.77
CA GLY A 454 -5.14 33.65 -16.36
C GLY A 454 -5.36 34.72 -17.39
N THR A 455 -6.39 34.51 -18.21
CA THR A 455 -6.78 35.41 -19.29
C THR A 455 -8.27 35.68 -19.25
N LEU A 456 -8.63 36.92 -19.61
CA LEU A 456 -9.98 37.47 -19.66
C LEU A 456 -10.16 38.15 -21.02
N GLN A 457 -11.35 38.02 -21.60
CA GLN A 457 -11.65 38.63 -22.89
C GLN A 457 -11.99 40.13 -22.72
N PRO A 458 -11.63 41.00 -23.68
CA PRO A 458 -10.92 40.68 -24.93
C PRO A 458 -9.39 40.63 -24.82
N ASP A 459 -8.77 41.42 -23.93
CA ASP A 459 -7.33 41.73 -23.97
C ASP A 459 -6.68 41.84 -22.58
N VAL A 460 -7.15 41.04 -21.61
CA VAL A 460 -6.70 41.13 -20.21
C VAL A 460 -5.98 39.86 -19.78
N VAL A 461 -4.79 40.04 -19.23
CA VAL A 461 -3.97 38.95 -18.66
C VAL A 461 -3.59 39.32 -17.24
N PHE A 462 -3.73 38.35 -16.33
CA PHE A 462 -3.30 38.52 -14.95
C PHE A 462 -2.31 37.41 -14.55
N LEU A 463 -1.30 37.76 -13.78
CA LEU A 463 -0.23 36.85 -13.33
C LEU A 463 0.01 37.02 -11.83
N GLY A 464 -0.13 35.94 -11.06
CA GLY A 464 0.07 35.97 -9.61
C GLY A 464 1.51 35.62 -9.21
N PHE A 465 2.09 36.37 -8.27
CA PHE A 465 3.44 36.17 -7.74
C PHE A 465 3.41 35.90 -6.24
N ASN A 466 4.38 35.12 -5.74
CA ASN A 466 4.50 34.80 -4.32
C ASN A 466 5.13 35.95 -3.52
N LEU A 467 4.59 37.16 -3.68
CA LEU A 467 5.09 38.40 -3.09
C LEU A 467 3.96 39.15 -2.41
N THR A 468 4.27 39.88 -1.35
CA THR A 468 3.36 40.86 -0.75
C THR A 468 3.52 42.21 -1.43
N VAL A 469 2.48 43.06 -1.38
CA VAL A 469 2.56 44.45 -1.87
C VAL A 469 3.65 45.23 -1.14
N THR A 470 3.82 44.98 0.17
CA THR A 470 4.84 45.62 1.00
C THR A 470 6.25 45.26 0.54
N ASP A 471 6.50 44.01 0.17
CA ASP A 471 7.80 43.58 -0.33
C ASP A 471 8.06 44.12 -1.74
N ALA A 472 7.02 44.18 -2.59
CA ALA A 472 7.12 44.70 -3.95
C ALA A 472 7.55 46.17 -3.98
N VAL A 473 7.01 46.99 -3.08
CA VAL A 473 7.24 48.44 -2.99
C VAL A 473 8.44 48.82 -2.13
N ALA A 474 9.01 47.87 -1.38
CA ALA A 474 10.14 48.09 -0.47
C ALA A 474 11.34 48.76 -1.15
N ASN A 475 12.33 49.19 -0.37
CA ASN A 475 13.61 49.67 -0.90
C ASN A 475 14.66 48.56 -0.70
N PRO A 476 15.14 47.87 -1.75
CA PRO A 476 15.13 48.26 -3.15
C PRO A 476 13.88 47.87 -3.97
N GLY A 477 13.07 46.90 -3.52
CA GLY A 477 11.78 46.54 -4.13
C GLY A 477 11.87 45.50 -5.24
N TRP A 478 10.82 45.40 -6.06
CA TRP A 478 10.74 44.48 -7.20
C TRP A 478 10.38 45.19 -8.50
N PHE A 479 11.01 44.75 -9.59
CA PHE A 479 10.65 45.11 -10.95
C PHE A 479 9.84 44.00 -11.58
N PHE A 480 8.77 44.35 -12.29
CA PHE A 480 8.05 43.43 -13.17
C PHE A 480 8.60 43.61 -14.57
N ILE A 481 9.14 42.53 -15.11
CA ILE A 481 9.80 42.50 -16.41
C ILE A 481 8.89 41.82 -17.41
N ILE A 482 8.69 42.48 -18.54
CA ILE A 482 8.09 41.90 -19.74
C ILE A 482 9.20 41.87 -20.79
N GLN A 483 9.58 40.67 -21.22
CA GLN A 483 10.63 40.49 -22.21
C GLN A 483 10.20 39.56 -23.34
N GLU A 484 10.70 39.82 -24.53
CA GLU A 484 10.58 38.88 -25.65
C GLU A 484 11.45 37.64 -25.42
N GLN A 485 11.06 36.49 -25.99
CA GLN A 485 11.84 35.26 -25.90
C GLN A 485 13.20 35.44 -26.60
N PRO A 486 14.33 35.26 -25.90
CA PRO A 486 15.66 35.40 -26.52
C PRO A 486 15.92 34.40 -27.65
N THR A 487 15.20 33.27 -27.65
CA THR A 487 15.32 32.17 -28.61
C THR A 487 14.50 32.37 -29.89
N GLU A 488 13.72 33.45 -29.99
CA GLU A 488 12.89 33.78 -31.16
C GLU A 488 13.46 35.02 -31.90
N PRO A 489 14.60 34.91 -32.61
CA PRO A 489 15.21 36.06 -33.27
C PRO A 489 14.33 36.56 -34.41
N ARG A 490 14.02 37.85 -34.38
CA ARG A 490 13.31 38.54 -35.46
C ARG A 490 14.29 39.27 -36.36
N PHE A 491 14.01 39.21 -37.65
CA PHE A 491 14.76 39.94 -38.66
C PHE A 491 13.83 40.95 -39.31
N GLY A 492 14.23 42.21 -39.29
CA GLY A 492 13.45 43.34 -39.77
C GLY A 492 14.09 44.65 -39.35
N PHE A 493 13.65 45.73 -39.97
CA PHE A 493 14.02 47.06 -39.51
C PHE A 493 12.99 47.57 -38.51
N ASP A 494 13.44 48.40 -37.57
CA ASP A 494 12.57 48.94 -36.53
C ASP A 494 11.49 49.85 -37.13
N VAL A 495 10.34 49.90 -36.47
CA VAL A 495 9.22 50.74 -36.89
C VAL A 495 9.67 52.21 -36.86
N GLY A 496 9.45 52.93 -37.97
CA GLY A 496 9.91 54.31 -38.14
C GLY A 496 11.22 54.46 -38.92
N THR A 497 11.82 53.36 -39.39
CA THR A 497 12.94 53.42 -40.34
C THR A 497 12.45 54.03 -41.66
N ASP A 498 13.09 55.11 -42.13
CA ASP A 498 12.71 55.79 -43.36
C ASP A 498 13.30 55.08 -44.59
N PHE A 499 12.42 54.54 -45.42
CA PHE A 499 12.78 53.92 -46.70
C PHE A 499 12.38 54.77 -47.91
N GLY A 500 11.88 56.00 -47.69
CA GLY A 500 11.24 56.82 -48.71
C GLY A 500 10.01 56.13 -49.31
N ALA A 501 9.81 56.26 -50.63
CA ALA A 501 8.67 55.65 -51.34
C ALA A 501 8.86 54.15 -51.68
N ARG A 502 9.80 53.45 -51.05
CA ARG A 502 10.18 52.07 -51.43
C ARG A 502 9.36 51.04 -50.66
N THR A 503 8.90 50.01 -51.37
CA THR A 503 8.18 48.86 -50.78
C THR A 503 9.11 47.71 -50.38
N HIS A 504 10.36 47.70 -50.86
CA HIS A 504 11.36 46.67 -50.58
C HIS A 504 12.76 47.26 -50.48
N VAL A 505 13.63 46.59 -49.72
CA VAL A 505 15.03 47.01 -49.51
C VAL A 505 15.91 46.41 -50.61
N SER A 506 16.48 47.27 -51.45
CA SER A 506 17.41 46.83 -52.50
C SER A 506 18.83 46.67 -51.96
N MET A 507 19.38 45.47 -52.14
CA MET A 507 20.75 45.11 -51.77
C MET A 507 21.83 45.83 -52.58
N ALA A 508 21.48 46.38 -53.75
CA ALA A 508 22.42 47.11 -54.60
C ALA A 508 22.66 48.56 -54.13
N LEU A 509 21.77 49.07 -53.27
CA LEU A 509 21.81 50.42 -52.75
C LEU A 509 22.48 50.44 -51.36
N PRO A 510 23.07 51.58 -50.94
CA PRO A 510 23.60 51.72 -49.59
C PRO A 510 22.51 51.53 -48.52
N PRO A 511 22.90 51.22 -47.26
CA PRO A 511 21.94 51.09 -46.17
C PRO A 511 21.10 52.37 -46.02
N PRO A 512 19.83 52.26 -45.59
CA PRO A 512 19.01 53.43 -45.28
C PRO A 512 19.71 54.32 -44.24
N ALA A 513 19.57 55.65 -44.39
CA ALA A 513 20.29 56.61 -43.54
C ALA A 513 19.94 56.49 -42.04
N SER A 514 18.76 55.93 -41.72
CA SER A 514 18.30 55.69 -40.35
C SER A 514 18.81 54.39 -39.72
N VAL A 515 19.57 53.56 -40.45
CA VAL A 515 20.07 52.27 -39.96
C VAL A 515 21.54 52.38 -39.57
N THR A 516 21.82 52.28 -38.28
CA THR A 516 23.20 52.18 -37.77
C THR A 516 23.71 50.75 -37.93
N LEU A 517 24.81 50.57 -38.66
CA LEU A 517 25.42 49.25 -38.85
C LEU A 517 26.09 48.77 -37.55
N PRO A 518 25.82 47.54 -37.08
CA PRO A 518 26.47 47.00 -35.91
C PRO A 518 27.98 46.76 -36.16
N PRO A 519 28.81 46.75 -35.11
CA PRO A 519 30.26 46.61 -35.25
C PRO A 519 30.63 45.33 -36.00
N ASN A 520 31.54 45.44 -36.97
CA ASN A 520 31.98 44.36 -37.87
C ASN A 520 30.95 43.87 -38.91
N ALA A 521 29.76 44.47 -38.98
CA ALA A 521 28.82 44.20 -40.07
C ALA A 521 29.19 45.00 -41.33
N VAL A 522 28.95 44.39 -42.50
CA VAL A 522 29.20 45.00 -43.80
C VAL A 522 27.99 44.74 -44.67
N TRP A 523 27.36 45.82 -45.11
CA TRP A 523 26.20 45.75 -46.01
C TRP A 523 26.55 44.99 -47.28
N ARG A 524 25.63 44.14 -47.77
CA ARG A 524 25.78 43.34 -49.01
C ARG A 524 26.96 42.34 -49.04
N ARG A 525 27.68 42.10 -47.93
CA ARG A 525 28.82 41.17 -47.94
C ARG A 525 28.43 39.70 -48.06
N ASN A 526 27.55 39.22 -47.18
CA ASN A 526 27.00 37.87 -47.19
C ASN A 526 25.67 37.83 -46.41
N ALA A 527 24.98 36.68 -46.45
CA ALA A 527 23.71 36.50 -45.74
C ALA A 527 23.85 36.68 -44.21
N ALA A 528 24.98 36.27 -43.62
CA ALA A 528 25.21 36.39 -42.18
C ALA A 528 25.34 37.85 -41.71
N HIS A 529 26.03 38.70 -42.47
CA HIS A 529 26.15 40.13 -42.19
C HIS A 529 24.79 40.81 -42.33
N MET A 530 24.00 40.45 -43.35
CA MET A 530 22.64 40.99 -43.51
C MET A 530 21.69 40.53 -42.41
N ALA A 531 21.79 39.27 -41.97
CA ALA A 531 21.07 38.79 -40.82
C ALA A 531 21.46 39.55 -39.56
N TYR A 532 22.75 39.83 -39.33
CA TYR A 532 23.19 40.60 -38.17
C TYR A 532 22.72 42.07 -38.19
N ILE A 533 22.68 42.69 -39.38
CA ILE A 533 22.18 44.07 -39.57
C ILE A 533 20.67 44.15 -39.34
N THR A 534 19.93 43.15 -39.82
CA THR A 534 18.45 43.12 -39.72
C THR A 534 17.98 42.46 -38.42
N ARG A 535 18.87 41.96 -37.58
CA ARG A 535 18.49 41.31 -36.32
C ARG A 535 17.95 42.35 -35.36
N GLN A 536 16.67 42.24 -35.02
CA GLN A 536 16.05 43.04 -33.97
C GLN A 536 16.52 42.52 -32.61
N GLN A 537 16.90 43.44 -31.73
CA GLN A 537 17.25 43.08 -30.36
C GLN A 537 15.96 42.77 -29.59
N PRO A 538 15.95 41.70 -28.77
CA PRO A 538 14.77 41.38 -27.98
C PRO A 538 14.47 42.53 -27.01
N VAL A 539 13.22 42.98 -27.01
CA VAL A 539 12.79 44.06 -26.13
C VAL A 539 12.65 43.52 -24.70
N ARG A 540 13.19 44.25 -23.74
CA ARG A 540 12.98 44.03 -22.30
C ARG A 540 12.52 45.34 -21.66
N ILE A 541 11.32 45.32 -21.09
CA ILE A 541 10.75 46.44 -20.33
C ILE A 541 10.72 46.05 -18.87
N ALA A 542 11.30 46.88 -18.00
CA ALA A 542 11.27 46.70 -16.55
C ALA A 542 10.54 47.88 -15.92
N ILE A 543 9.45 47.59 -15.21
CA ILE A 543 8.63 48.61 -14.53
C ILE A 543 8.67 48.32 -13.03
N HIS A 544 9.00 49.33 -12.24
CA HIS A 544 9.10 49.17 -10.78
C HIS A 544 7.70 49.12 -10.14
N ALA A 545 7.51 48.33 -9.09
CA ALA A 545 6.20 48.19 -8.44
C ALA A 545 5.58 49.53 -7.98
N THR A 546 6.40 50.49 -7.53
CA THR A 546 5.95 51.84 -7.13
C THR A 546 5.33 52.66 -8.27
N GLN A 547 5.59 52.31 -9.53
CA GLN A 547 5.02 53.01 -10.69
C GLN A 547 3.66 52.43 -11.09
N MET A 548 3.30 51.26 -10.57
CA MET A 548 2.08 50.52 -10.90
C MET A 548 1.02 50.56 -9.79
N ILE A 549 1.33 51.20 -8.67
CA ILE A 549 0.43 51.37 -7.54
C ILE A 549 0.10 52.86 -7.48
N PRO A 550 -1.19 53.23 -7.48
CA PRO A 550 -1.61 54.62 -7.43
C PRO A 550 -1.25 55.32 -6.12
#